data_AF-A0A5N6VEJ1-F1
#
_entry.id   AF-A0A5N6VEJ1-F1
#
_cell.length_a   1.000
_cell.length_b   1.000
_cell.length_c   1.000
_cell.angle_alpha   90.00
_cell.angle_beta   90.00
_cell.angle_gamma   90.00
#
_symmetry.space_group_name_H-M   'P 1'
#
loop_
_entity.id
_entity.type
_entity.pdbx_description
1 polymer ?
#
loop_
_entity_poly.entity_id
_entity_poly.type
_entity_poly.pdbx_seq_one_letter_code
_entity_poly.pdbx_strand_id
1 'polypeptide(L)'
;MKSPIPDYLRQVLEKARPDNSGKLASYIDVLAKADPSKMAVALSTVDGNLYSVGDDQVEFSIQSISKAFVYALAINDAGLPRVLEKIGVEPSGDAFNKLSLQPGTHRPMNPMINAGAITAHTLVVGENATAEQRVDRILKAVSKLAGRQLQVDEEVYEAELKDANRNMGIGYMLKAAGIISCDPQEAVRGYIRQCAIRTNVRDLAVMAATLGNAGVHPITGEQIMPHQSARQVLSVMTTCGMYDSAGDWVSRVGMPAKSGVAGGIIGTLPGQVGIAVFSPKLDERGNSVRGVKMFEQLSSEMGLHMMDSSQVGRATVRTWTMTIAGGAEQPHECEQEVPVFGLRGAVRFAGSERLTRAIVREISPPNPDDPGSGRHTNACAVIFMLKDTYSLNYVALRIISEDIRRLLEAGKNVVVIDPAEVLKIDGNPAFKEKSPRVVNDEAEARLYIGGQGCRAVSHSDEFY
;
A
#
# COMPACT_ATOMS: atom_id res chain seq x y z
N MET A 1 -7.28 19.76 -22.14
CA MET A 1 -7.78 20.04 -20.78
C MET A 1 -6.67 19.68 -19.79
N LYS A 2 -6.42 20.49 -18.76
CA LYS A 2 -5.47 20.14 -17.68
C LYS A 2 -6.21 19.39 -16.57
N SER A 3 -5.53 18.51 -15.84
CA SER A 3 -6.10 17.86 -14.65
C SER A 3 -6.52 18.93 -13.62
N PRO A 4 -7.68 18.80 -12.96
CA PRO A 4 -8.12 19.73 -11.91
C PRO A 4 -7.39 19.52 -10.58
N ILE A 5 -6.66 18.42 -10.39
CA ILE A 5 -6.02 18.06 -9.11
C ILE A 5 -5.04 19.16 -8.63
N PRO A 6 -4.13 19.71 -9.46
CA PRO A 6 -3.25 20.81 -9.03
C PRO A 6 -4.00 22.08 -8.63
N ASP A 7 -5.16 22.38 -9.24
CA ASP A 7 -5.97 23.54 -8.85
C ASP A 7 -6.60 23.33 -7.46
N TYR A 8 -7.08 22.11 -7.20
CA TYR A 8 -7.59 21.73 -5.87
C TYR A 8 -6.47 21.74 -4.81
N LEU A 9 -5.29 21.19 -5.09
CA LEU A 9 -4.17 21.23 -4.15
C LEU A 9 -3.74 22.67 -3.82
N ARG A 10 -3.85 23.61 -4.78
CA ARG A 10 -3.65 25.05 -4.50
C ARG A 10 -4.69 25.58 -3.51
N GLN A 11 -5.96 25.19 -3.63
CA GLN A 11 -6.99 25.56 -2.65
C GLN A 11 -6.67 25.01 -1.25
N VAL A 12 -6.18 23.77 -1.17
CA VAL A 12 -5.74 23.15 0.10
C VAL A 12 -4.63 23.98 0.78
N LEU A 13 -3.64 24.43 0.00
CA LEU A 13 -2.59 25.34 0.49
C LEU A 13 -3.17 26.67 0.99
N GLU A 14 -4.00 27.33 0.17
CA GLU A 14 -4.54 28.65 0.51
C GLU A 14 -5.46 28.64 1.73
N LYS A 15 -6.25 27.57 1.93
CA LYS A 15 -7.07 27.39 3.14
C LYS A 15 -6.21 27.16 4.39
N ALA A 16 -5.04 26.55 4.25
CA ALA A 16 -4.13 26.30 5.36
C ALA A 16 -3.21 27.51 5.67
N ARG A 17 -2.89 28.34 4.67
CA ARG A 17 -1.95 29.48 4.76
C ARG A 17 -2.21 30.47 5.91
N PRO A 18 -3.46 30.87 6.26
CA PRO A 18 -3.70 31.86 7.31
C PRO A 18 -3.29 31.41 8.70
N ASP A 19 -3.21 30.09 8.95
CA ASP A 19 -2.81 29.57 10.26
C ASP A 19 -1.32 29.76 10.47
N ASN A 20 -0.95 30.71 11.33
CA ASN A 20 0.43 31.04 11.67
C ASN A 20 0.83 30.54 13.06
N SER A 21 0.00 29.71 13.70
CA SER A 21 0.27 29.15 15.02
C SER A 21 1.43 28.13 15.00
N GLY A 22 1.84 27.67 16.17
CA GLY A 22 2.98 26.77 16.33
C GLY A 22 4.34 27.48 16.32
N LYS A 23 5.42 26.69 16.43
CA LYS A 23 6.81 27.17 16.53
C LYS A 23 7.75 26.30 15.69
N LEU A 24 8.88 26.84 15.27
CA LEU A 24 9.95 26.05 14.66
C LEU A 24 10.55 25.09 15.69
N ALA A 25 11.08 23.96 15.24
CA ALA A 25 11.91 23.09 16.07
C ALA A 25 13.18 23.84 16.51
N SER A 26 13.32 24.07 17.82
CA SER A 26 14.38 24.92 18.38
C SER A 26 15.61 24.16 18.88
N TYR A 27 15.55 22.82 18.97
CA TYR A 27 16.63 21.99 19.51
C TYR A 27 17.67 21.58 18.46
N ILE A 28 17.42 21.86 17.17
CA ILE A 28 18.39 21.71 16.07
C ILE A 28 18.55 23.09 15.44
N ASP A 29 19.75 23.66 15.55
CA ASP A 29 20.05 25.03 15.11
C ASP A 29 19.65 25.30 13.65
N VAL A 30 19.83 24.31 12.78
CA VAL A 30 19.48 24.41 11.35
C VAL A 30 17.97 24.54 11.17
N LEU A 31 17.17 23.75 11.91
CA LEU A 31 15.70 23.79 11.82
C LEU A 31 15.12 25.04 12.48
N ALA A 32 15.78 25.58 13.50
CA ALA A 32 15.39 26.81 14.17
C ALA A 32 15.47 28.04 13.24
N LYS A 33 16.26 27.95 12.17
CA LYS A 33 16.47 29.00 11.15
C LYS A 33 15.65 28.78 9.87
N ALA A 34 14.84 27.72 9.80
CA ALA A 34 14.04 27.43 8.62
C ALA A 34 13.05 28.58 8.32
N ASP A 35 12.82 28.87 7.03
CA ASP A 35 11.85 29.88 6.61
C ASP A 35 10.41 29.40 6.92
N PRO A 36 9.71 30.02 7.90
CA PRO A 36 8.39 29.57 8.33
C PRO A 36 7.27 29.86 7.31
N SER A 37 7.56 30.61 6.25
CA SER A 37 6.60 30.91 5.18
C SER A 37 6.43 29.76 4.19
N LYS A 38 7.40 28.84 4.13
CA LYS A 38 7.44 27.74 3.17
C LYS A 38 6.33 26.73 3.39
N MET A 39 5.69 26.35 2.29
CA MET A 39 4.55 25.45 2.32
C MET A 39 4.39 24.70 1.00
N ALA A 40 4.21 23.38 1.07
CA ALA A 40 3.99 22.57 -0.12
C ALA A 40 3.10 21.35 0.16
N VAL A 41 2.45 20.84 -0.89
CA VAL A 41 1.72 19.58 -0.89
C VAL A 41 1.99 18.84 -2.20
N ALA A 42 2.16 17.53 -2.11
CA ALA A 42 2.30 16.62 -3.23
C ALA A 42 1.44 15.37 -3.02
N LEU A 43 0.89 14.86 -4.11
CA LEU A 43 0.08 13.66 -4.19
C LEU A 43 0.61 12.80 -5.34
N SER A 44 1.00 11.57 -5.03
CA SER A 44 1.41 10.56 -5.99
C SER A 44 0.37 9.44 -5.99
N THR A 45 -0.22 9.14 -7.14
CA THR A 45 -1.11 8.00 -7.30
C THR A 45 -0.30 6.71 -7.41
N VAL A 46 -0.93 5.58 -7.07
CA VAL A 46 -0.25 4.26 -7.17
C VAL A 46 0.05 3.83 -8.61
N ASP A 47 -0.56 4.48 -9.61
CA ASP A 47 -0.32 4.27 -11.04
C ASP A 47 0.72 5.24 -11.65
N GLY A 48 1.44 6.02 -10.83
CA GLY A 48 2.61 6.76 -11.26
C GLY A 48 2.39 8.23 -11.62
N ASN A 49 1.20 8.79 -11.40
CA ASN A 49 0.95 10.22 -11.61
C ASN A 49 1.32 11.03 -10.36
N LEU A 50 2.12 12.08 -10.52
CA LEU A 50 2.55 12.98 -9.45
C LEU A 50 2.01 14.39 -9.68
N TYR A 51 1.29 14.91 -8.69
CA TYR A 51 0.78 16.28 -8.64
C TYR A 51 1.41 17.00 -7.45
N SER A 52 1.93 18.21 -7.63
CA SER A 52 2.53 18.99 -6.55
C SER A 52 2.35 20.49 -6.77
N VAL A 53 2.26 21.24 -5.67
CA VAL A 53 2.07 22.71 -5.66
C VAL A 53 2.73 23.34 -4.42
N GLY A 54 2.99 24.64 -4.50
CA GLY A 54 3.69 25.41 -3.45
C GLY A 54 5.20 25.33 -3.60
N ASP A 55 5.93 25.37 -2.49
CA ASP A 55 7.38 25.27 -2.43
C ASP A 55 7.88 23.80 -2.60
N ASP A 56 7.41 23.12 -3.64
CA ASP A 56 7.47 21.66 -3.76
C ASP A 56 8.86 21.06 -4.05
N GLN A 57 9.84 21.91 -4.40
CA GLN A 57 11.25 21.55 -4.56
C GLN A 57 12.11 21.89 -3.35
N VAL A 58 11.57 22.57 -2.33
CA VAL A 58 12.34 22.90 -1.13
C VAL A 58 12.72 21.60 -0.42
N GLU A 59 14.03 21.37 -0.32
CA GLU A 59 14.56 20.22 0.40
C GLU A 59 14.63 20.50 1.89
N PHE A 60 14.35 19.46 2.67
CA PHE A 60 14.46 19.44 4.13
C PHE A 60 14.88 18.04 4.58
N SER A 61 15.45 17.94 5.79
CA SER A 61 15.80 16.66 6.38
C SER A 61 14.54 15.82 6.65
N ILE A 62 14.50 14.57 6.22
CA ILE A 62 13.36 13.65 6.34
C ILE A 62 12.96 13.38 7.79
N GLN A 63 13.92 13.44 8.73
CA GLN A 63 13.68 13.29 10.17
C GLN A 63 12.94 11.97 10.49
N SER A 64 12.03 11.99 11.46
CA SER A 64 11.27 10.82 11.91
C SER A 64 10.39 10.17 10.83
N ILE A 65 10.20 10.78 9.66
CA ILE A 65 9.55 10.13 8.52
C ILE A 65 10.36 8.91 8.05
N SER A 66 11.69 8.99 8.14
CA SER A 66 12.61 7.90 7.77
C SER A 66 12.34 6.59 8.51
N LYS A 67 11.78 6.65 9.72
CA LYS A 67 11.52 5.48 10.58
C LYS A 67 10.63 4.45 9.91
N ALA A 68 9.60 4.90 9.17
CA ALA A 68 8.70 4.01 8.45
C ALA A 68 9.46 3.20 7.39
N PHE A 69 10.31 3.86 6.62
CA PHE A 69 11.07 3.25 5.54
C PHE A 69 12.19 2.35 6.06
N VAL A 70 12.89 2.75 7.13
CA VAL A 70 13.93 1.91 7.75
C VAL A 70 13.34 0.73 8.50
N TYR A 71 12.15 0.85 9.07
CA TYR A 71 11.41 -0.31 9.60
C TYR A 71 11.05 -1.30 8.49
N ALA A 72 10.57 -0.82 7.33
CA ALA A 72 10.31 -1.67 6.18
C ALA A 72 11.57 -2.41 5.71
N LEU A 73 12.69 -1.70 5.69
CA LEU A 73 13.99 -2.23 5.31
C LEU A 73 14.52 -3.27 6.31
N ALA A 74 14.37 -3.02 7.61
CA ALA A 74 14.71 -3.99 8.66
C ALA A 74 13.88 -5.28 8.52
N ILE A 75 12.59 -5.18 8.20
CA ILE A 75 11.74 -6.36 7.93
C ILE A 75 12.23 -7.10 6.68
N ASN A 76 12.62 -6.36 5.64
CA ASN A 76 13.12 -6.96 4.41
C ASN A 76 14.43 -7.73 4.62
N ASP A 77 15.36 -7.17 5.38
CA ASP A 77 16.69 -7.74 5.55
C ASP A 77 16.73 -8.81 6.66
N ALA A 78 16.00 -8.64 7.77
CA ALA A 78 16.02 -9.56 8.92
C ALA A 78 14.80 -10.50 9.01
N GLY A 79 13.73 -10.23 8.27
CA GLY A 79 12.45 -10.93 8.37
C GLY A 79 11.57 -10.43 9.53
N LEU A 80 10.25 -10.40 9.32
CA LEU A 80 9.29 -9.88 10.30
C LEU A 80 9.39 -10.57 11.69
N PRO A 81 9.50 -11.91 11.81
CA PRO A 81 9.60 -12.56 13.12
C PRO A 81 10.78 -12.03 13.96
N ARG A 82 11.96 -11.91 13.35
CA ARG A 82 13.17 -11.40 14.03
C ARG A 82 13.03 -9.94 14.43
N VAL A 83 12.39 -9.12 13.59
CA VAL A 83 12.11 -7.73 13.95
C VAL A 83 11.17 -7.64 15.16
N LEU A 84 10.13 -8.48 15.21
CA LEU A 84 9.15 -8.48 16.31
C LEU A 84 9.71 -9.02 17.64
N GLU A 85 10.77 -9.84 17.62
CA GLU A 85 11.52 -10.19 18.83
C GLU A 85 12.18 -8.96 19.48
N LYS A 86 12.54 -7.96 18.67
CA LYS A 86 13.32 -6.80 19.09
C LYS A 86 12.53 -5.50 19.17
N ILE A 87 11.36 -5.41 18.53
CA ILE A 87 10.55 -4.19 18.45
C ILE A 87 9.06 -4.58 18.55
N GLY A 88 8.32 -3.90 19.42
CA GLY A 88 6.87 -4.05 19.53
C GLY A 88 6.10 -3.36 18.38
N VAL A 89 4.78 -3.34 18.51
CA VAL A 89 3.87 -2.67 17.55
C VAL A 89 2.81 -1.82 18.24
N GLU A 90 2.88 -1.70 19.56
CA GLU A 90 1.87 -1.03 20.37
C GLU A 90 2.17 0.47 20.48
N PRO A 91 1.15 1.34 20.50
CA PRO A 91 1.34 2.74 20.82
C PRO A 91 1.97 2.87 22.21
N SER A 92 2.92 3.78 22.35
CA SER A 92 3.42 4.16 23.69
C SER A 92 2.45 5.17 24.27
N GLY A 93 1.76 4.83 25.36
CA GLY A 93 0.92 5.80 26.11
C GLY A 93 1.72 6.85 26.88
N ASP A 94 3.05 6.74 26.87
CA ASP A 94 3.96 7.75 27.39
C ASP A 94 4.31 8.76 26.28
N ALA A 95 4.37 10.04 26.64
CA ALA A 95 4.89 11.08 25.75
C ALA A 95 6.21 10.63 25.12
N PHE A 96 6.43 10.97 23.85
CA PHE A 96 7.61 10.63 23.04
C PHE A 96 8.97 10.76 23.78
N ASN A 97 9.02 11.58 24.82
CA ASN A 97 10.18 11.91 25.62
C ASN A 97 10.55 10.93 26.75
N LYS A 98 9.66 10.02 27.19
CA LYS A 98 9.99 9.10 28.30
C LYS A 98 10.93 7.99 27.85
N LEU A 99 11.96 7.72 28.66
CA LEU A 99 12.85 6.57 28.50
C LEU A 99 12.14 5.34 29.07
N SER A 100 11.32 4.67 28.27
CA SER A 100 10.62 3.44 28.69
C SER A 100 10.79 2.31 27.67
N LEU A 101 10.89 1.09 28.21
CA LEU A 101 10.89 -0.17 27.47
C LEU A 101 9.67 -0.98 27.94
N GLN A 102 9.16 -1.87 27.09
CA GLN A 102 8.01 -2.71 27.45
C GLN A 102 8.34 -3.57 28.68
N PRO A 103 7.51 -3.59 29.74
CA PRO A 103 7.73 -4.45 30.90
C PRO A 103 7.86 -5.92 30.50
N GLY A 104 8.79 -6.64 31.12
CA GLY A 104 9.03 -8.08 30.91
C GLY A 104 9.81 -8.42 29.64
N THR A 105 9.51 -7.80 28.50
CA THR A 105 10.21 -8.07 27.22
C THR A 105 11.38 -7.13 26.95
N HIS A 106 11.40 -5.96 27.60
CA HIS A 106 12.37 -4.88 27.43
C HIS A 106 12.54 -4.36 25.99
N ARG A 107 11.68 -4.75 25.05
CA ARG A 107 11.72 -4.22 23.69
C ARG A 107 11.08 -2.82 23.64
N PRO A 108 11.55 -1.93 22.76
CA PRO A 108 10.85 -0.68 22.45
C PRO A 108 9.42 -0.95 21.99
N MET A 109 8.49 -0.07 22.37
CA MET A 109 7.05 -0.25 22.15
C MET A 109 6.65 -0.37 20.67
N ASN A 110 7.28 0.41 19.79
CA ASN A 110 7.03 0.43 18.35
C ASN A 110 8.22 1.05 17.59
N PRO A 111 8.34 0.86 16.26
CA PRO A 111 9.39 1.46 15.44
C PRO A 111 9.24 2.99 15.20
N MET A 112 8.12 3.61 15.55
CA MET A 112 7.87 5.04 15.28
C MET A 112 8.45 5.96 16.37
N ILE A 113 8.76 5.42 17.54
CA ILE A 113 9.53 6.08 18.60
C ILE A 113 11.05 5.91 18.39
N ASN A 114 11.87 6.77 19.00
CA ASN A 114 13.34 6.76 18.77
C ASN A 114 13.99 5.43 19.17
N ALA A 115 13.57 4.84 20.29
CA ALA A 115 14.12 3.55 20.74
C ALA A 115 13.88 2.44 19.71
N GLY A 116 12.67 2.35 19.14
CA GLY A 116 12.37 1.39 18.08
C GLY A 116 13.09 1.71 16.77
N ALA A 117 13.24 2.98 16.42
CA ALA A 117 13.95 3.40 15.22
C ALA A 117 15.46 3.11 15.27
N ILE A 118 16.10 3.36 16.41
CA ILE A 118 17.51 2.99 16.63
C ILE A 118 17.65 1.47 16.55
N THR A 119 16.77 0.71 17.20
CA THR A 119 16.78 -0.77 17.07
C THR A 119 16.59 -1.20 15.62
N ALA A 120 15.63 -0.63 14.88
CA ALA A 120 15.40 -0.94 13.46
C ALA A 120 16.64 -0.67 12.60
N HIS A 121 17.34 0.44 12.84
CA HIS A 121 18.62 0.75 12.19
C HIS A 121 19.65 -0.37 12.42
N THR A 122 19.73 -0.91 13.64
CA THR A 122 20.63 -2.03 13.98
C THR A 122 20.21 -3.39 13.39
N LEU A 123 19.06 -3.49 12.74
CA LEU A 123 18.59 -4.71 12.06
C LEU A 123 18.80 -4.68 10.54
N VAL A 124 19.17 -3.52 9.96
CA VAL A 124 19.46 -3.39 8.52
C VAL A 124 20.77 -4.08 8.16
N VAL A 125 20.83 -4.75 6.99
CA VAL A 125 21.91 -5.66 6.54
C VAL A 125 22.08 -6.92 7.39
N GLY A 126 22.31 -6.79 8.70
CA GLY A 126 22.52 -7.92 9.62
C GLY A 126 23.39 -7.55 10.82
N GLU A 127 23.50 -8.44 11.81
CA GLU A 127 24.14 -8.14 13.11
C GLU A 127 25.62 -7.76 12.99
N ASN A 128 26.36 -8.37 12.06
CA ASN A 128 27.79 -8.15 11.85
C ASN A 128 28.12 -6.99 10.88
N ALA A 129 27.12 -6.26 10.40
CA ALA A 129 27.33 -5.17 9.46
C ALA A 129 27.97 -3.95 10.13
N THR A 130 28.93 -3.32 9.44
CA THR A 130 29.55 -2.08 9.90
C THR A 130 28.54 -0.92 9.87
N ALA A 131 28.83 0.14 10.63
CA ALA A 131 28.01 1.35 10.62
C ALA A 131 27.87 1.94 9.20
N GLU A 132 28.96 1.96 8.42
CA GLU A 132 28.99 2.46 7.05
C GLU A 132 28.12 1.62 6.11
N GLN A 133 28.17 0.29 6.21
CA GLN A 133 27.33 -0.61 5.40
C GLN A 133 25.84 -0.37 5.65
N ARG A 134 25.45 -0.12 6.91
CA ARG A 134 24.06 0.18 7.27
C ARG A 134 23.60 1.51 6.70
N VAL A 135 24.41 2.56 6.86
CA VAL A 135 24.13 3.90 6.33
C VAL A 135 24.01 3.87 4.80
N ASP A 136 24.95 3.22 4.10
CA ASP A 136 24.93 3.08 2.64
C ASP A 136 23.69 2.30 2.15
N ARG A 137 23.36 1.17 2.80
CA ARG A 137 22.16 0.38 2.49
C ARG A 137 20.88 1.20 2.64
N ILE A 138 20.77 1.97 3.74
CA ILE A 138 19.63 2.85 4.00
C ILE A 138 19.55 3.94 2.95
N LEU A 139 20.63 4.67 2.69
CA LEU A 139 20.64 5.77 1.72
C LEU A 139 20.27 5.28 0.32
N LYS A 140 20.80 4.13 -0.12
CA LYS A 140 20.42 3.50 -1.39
C LYS A 140 18.95 3.11 -1.43
N ALA A 141 18.42 2.51 -0.36
CA ALA A 141 17.02 2.10 -0.31
C ALA A 141 16.06 3.29 -0.34
N VAL A 142 16.33 4.33 0.44
CA VAL A 142 15.53 5.56 0.48
C VAL A 142 15.63 6.31 -0.85
N SER A 143 16.81 6.33 -1.49
CA SER A 143 17.00 6.87 -2.84
C SER A 143 16.16 6.14 -3.89
N LYS A 144 16.14 4.80 -3.84
CA LYS A 144 15.26 4.01 -4.71
C LYS A 144 13.78 4.33 -4.50
N LEU A 145 13.34 4.48 -3.25
CA LEU A 145 11.95 4.86 -2.95
C LEU A 145 11.58 6.26 -3.46
N ALA A 146 12.55 7.20 -3.50
CA ALA A 146 12.36 8.54 -4.02
C ALA A 146 12.48 8.63 -5.56
N GLY A 147 12.98 7.58 -6.22
CA GLY A 147 13.26 7.59 -7.65
C GLY A 147 14.45 8.46 -8.07
N ARG A 148 15.28 8.91 -7.10
CA ARG A 148 16.50 9.71 -7.36
C ARG A 148 17.55 9.49 -6.27
N GLN A 149 18.80 9.80 -6.58
CA GLN A 149 19.88 9.78 -5.58
C GLN A 149 19.64 10.86 -4.52
N LEU A 150 19.50 10.46 -3.27
CA LEU A 150 19.42 11.35 -2.11
C LEU A 150 20.79 11.48 -1.43
N GLN A 151 20.92 12.50 -0.59
CA GLN A 151 22.14 12.81 0.15
C GLN A 151 21.83 13.12 1.60
N VAL A 152 22.80 12.89 2.47
CA VAL A 152 22.75 13.30 3.89
C VAL A 152 23.07 14.78 3.98
N ASP A 153 22.27 15.53 4.73
CA ASP A 153 22.60 16.89 5.11
C ASP A 153 23.60 16.85 6.28
N GLU A 154 24.88 17.05 5.98
CA GLU A 154 25.92 17.01 7.00
C GLU A 154 25.79 18.17 8.00
N GLU A 155 25.19 19.30 7.63
CA GLU A 155 24.94 20.41 8.58
C GLU A 155 23.89 20.02 9.62
N VAL A 156 22.78 19.41 9.18
CA VAL A 156 21.75 18.89 10.09
C VAL A 156 22.30 17.75 10.95
N TYR A 157 23.08 16.84 10.36
CA TYR A 157 23.71 15.73 11.09
C TYR A 157 24.60 16.24 12.23
N GLU A 158 25.51 17.17 11.93
CA GLU A 158 26.42 17.72 12.94
C GLU A 158 25.68 18.55 14.00
N ALA A 159 24.63 19.28 13.62
CA ALA A 159 23.80 20.02 14.57
C ALA A 159 23.04 19.09 15.53
N GLU A 160 22.43 18.01 15.02
CA GLU A 160 21.70 17.05 15.84
C GLU A 160 22.63 16.18 16.70
N LEU A 161 23.85 15.88 16.21
CA LEU A 161 24.85 15.12 16.96
C LEU A 161 25.32 15.86 18.22
N LYS A 162 25.45 17.20 18.17
CA LYS A 162 25.85 18.02 19.32
C LYS A 162 24.87 17.94 20.49
N ASP A 163 23.59 17.72 20.24
CA ASP A 163 22.53 17.59 21.26
C ASP A 163 21.96 16.16 21.35
N ALA A 164 22.73 15.15 20.93
CA ALA A 164 22.27 13.76 20.85
C ALA A 164 22.17 13.03 22.19
N ASN A 165 22.40 13.69 23.34
CA ASN A 165 22.50 13.08 24.67
C ASN A 165 21.32 12.14 24.99
N ARG A 166 20.10 12.55 24.64
CA ARG A 166 18.92 11.71 24.85
C ARG A 166 18.96 10.44 24.03
N ASN A 167 19.27 10.54 22.74
CA ASN A 167 19.38 9.37 21.86
C ASN A 167 20.55 8.47 22.29
N MET A 168 21.66 9.04 22.76
CA MET A 168 22.76 8.28 23.36
C MET A 168 22.29 7.49 24.59
N GLY A 169 21.55 8.12 25.50
CA GLY A 169 20.92 7.44 26.63
C GLY A 169 20.02 6.28 26.22
N ILE A 170 19.21 6.47 25.17
CA ILE A 170 18.40 5.39 24.57
C ILE A 170 19.27 4.26 24.05
N GLY A 171 20.35 4.56 23.31
CA GLY A 171 21.27 3.56 22.80
C GLY A 171 21.88 2.69 23.91
N TYR A 172 22.38 3.33 24.98
CA TYR A 172 22.93 2.61 26.13
C TYR A 172 21.86 1.79 26.87
N MET A 173 20.65 2.32 27.02
CA MET A 173 19.52 1.59 27.60
C MET A 173 19.17 0.34 26.77
N LEU A 174 19.11 0.45 25.45
CA LEU A 174 18.86 -0.68 24.55
C LEU A 174 19.94 -1.75 24.63
N LYS A 175 21.21 -1.33 24.78
CA LYS A 175 22.35 -2.24 24.95
C LYS A 175 22.29 -2.97 26.28
N ALA A 176 22.02 -2.24 27.37
CA ALA A 176 21.86 -2.82 28.71
C ALA A 176 20.69 -3.83 28.76
N ALA A 177 19.62 -3.58 28.00
CA ALA A 177 18.49 -4.48 27.84
C ALA A 177 18.74 -5.68 26.89
N GLY A 178 19.91 -5.78 26.25
CA GLY A 178 20.22 -6.84 25.29
C GLY A 178 19.46 -6.76 23.96
N ILE A 179 18.84 -5.61 23.67
CA ILE A 179 18.11 -5.39 22.42
C ILE A 179 19.08 -5.20 21.27
N ILE A 180 20.10 -4.35 21.45
CA ILE A 180 21.17 -4.14 20.46
C ILE A 180 22.48 -4.76 20.92
N SER A 181 23.27 -5.29 19.98
CA SER A 181 24.58 -5.90 20.25
C SER A 181 25.76 -5.04 19.80
N CYS A 182 25.57 -4.06 18.91
CA CYS A 182 26.61 -3.14 18.43
C CYS A 182 26.98 -2.08 19.49
N ASP A 183 27.90 -1.18 19.15
CA ASP A 183 28.16 0.02 19.96
C ASP A 183 26.93 0.96 19.92
N PRO A 184 26.37 1.36 21.08
CA PRO A 184 25.34 2.38 21.16
C PRO A 184 25.64 3.66 20.38
N GLN A 185 26.90 4.13 20.40
CA GLN A 185 27.24 5.40 19.73
C GLN A 185 27.14 5.28 18.22
N GLU A 186 27.61 4.17 17.65
CA GLU A 186 27.48 3.89 16.22
C GLU A 186 26.02 3.78 15.78
N ALA A 187 25.18 3.08 16.56
CA ALA A 187 23.76 2.95 16.28
C ALA A 187 23.04 4.31 16.27
N VAL A 188 23.36 5.17 17.24
CA VAL A 188 22.79 6.51 17.34
C VAL A 188 23.29 7.42 16.22
N ARG A 189 24.58 7.43 15.91
CA ARG A 189 25.14 8.22 14.79
C ARG A 189 24.53 7.80 13.46
N GLY A 190 24.37 6.50 13.21
CA GLY A 190 23.71 5.98 12.02
C GLY A 190 22.24 6.39 11.93
N TYR A 191 21.51 6.35 13.05
CA TYR A 191 20.13 6.86 13.13
C TYR A 191 20.04 8.37 12.84
N ILE A 192 20.96 9.19 13.35
CA ILE A 192 20.97 10.64 13.07
C ILE A 192 21.28 10.89 11.59
N ARG A 193 22.24 10.17 10.99
CA ARG A 193 22.50 10.24 9.53
C ARG A 193 21.26 9.90 8.71
N GLN A 194 20.49 8.90 9.13
CA GLN A 194 19.21 8.55 8.52
C GLN A 194 18.19 9.71 8.62
N CYS A 195 18.07 10.38 9.78
CA CYS A 195 17.19 11.53 9.97
C CYS A 195 17.59 12.74 9.10
N ALA A 196 18.89 12.89 8.84
CA ALA A 196 19.46 13.99 8.07
C ALA A 196 19.37 13.82 6.54
N ILE A 197 18.82 12.72 6.01
CA ILE A 197 18.64 12.55 4.56
C ILE A 197 17.74 13.67 4.01
N ARG A 198 18.21 14.36 2.96
CA ARG A 198 17.48 15.46 2.31
C ARG A 198 16.42 14.92 1.36
N THR A 199 15.21 15.43 1.50
CA THR A 199 14.06 15.12 0.65
C THR A 199 13.22 16.37 0.41
N ASN A 200 12.37 16.36 -0.62
CA ASN A 200 11.26 17.31 -0.78
C ASN A 200 9.91 16.57 -0.75
N VAL A 201 8.80 17.31 -0.81
CA VAL A 201 7.45 16.69 -0.78
C VAL A 201 7.19 15.77 -1.97
N ARG A 202 7.83 15.99 -3.11
CA ARG A 202 7.65 15.15 -4.31
C ARG A 202 8.26 13.78 -4.09
N ASP A 203 9.47 13.73 -3.53
CA ASP A 203 10.11 12.48 -3.12
C ASP A 203 9.21 11.72 -2.15
N LEU A 204 8.81 12.41 -1.07
CA LEU A 204 8.04 11.80 0.00
C LEU A 204 6.67 11.29 -0.46
N ALA A 205 6.01 11.96 -1.41
CA ALA A 205 4.75 11.49 -1.97
C ALA A 205 4.92 10.18 -2.76
N VAL A 206 6.00 10.06 -3.55
CA VAL A 206 6.32 8.83 -4.29
C VAL A 206 6.72 7.70 -3.34
N MET A 207 7.52 8.00 -2.32
CA MET A 207 7.90 7.03 -1.28
C MET A 207 6.67 6.52 -0.52
N ALA A 208 5.75 7.42 -0.14
CA ALA A 208 4.49 7.07 0.51
C ALA A 208 3.58 6.25 -0.42
N ALA A 209 3.50 6.60 -1.70
CA ALA A 209 2.73 5.85 -2.69
C ALA A 209 3.29 4.44 -2.88
N THR A 210 4.61 4.25 -2.77
CA THR A 210 5.23 2.91 -2.79
C THR A 210 4.74 2.04 -1.62
N LEU A 211 4.61 2.60 -0.41
CA LEU A 211 4.00 1.88 0.73
C LEU A 211 2.54 1.52 0.43
N GLY A 212 1.78 2.46 -0.12
CA GLY A 212 0.37 2.28 -0.49
C GLY A 212 0.17 1.30 -1.64
N ASN A 213 1.17 1.14 -2.49
CA ASN A 213 1.16 0.26 -3.66
C ASN A 213 1.84 -1.08 -3.38
N ALA A 214 1.59 -1.66 -2.20
CA ALA A 214 2.10 -2.99 -1.85
C ALA A 214 3.64 -3.13 -1.90
N GLY A 215 4.37 -2.01 -1.76
CA GLY A 215 5.83 -1.99 -1.87
C GLY A 215 6.37 -1.91 -3.30
N VAL A 216 5.51 -1.68 -4.31
CA VAL A 216 5.88 -1.47 -5.72
C VAL A 216 6.01 0.02 -6.00
N HIS A 217 7.15 0.45 -6.53
CA HIS A 217 7.38 1.85 -6.87
C HIS A 217 6.42 2.26 -8.00
N PRO A 218 5.61 3.32 -7.83
CA PRO A 218 4.50 3.62 -8.73
C PRO A 218 4.94 4.04 -10.14
N ILE A 219 6.13 4.63 -10.27
CA ILE A 219 6.67 5.10 -11.57
C ILE A 219 7.49 4.01 -12.29
N THR A 220 8.34 3.27 -11.58
CA THR A 220 9.28 2.31 -12.19
C THR A 220 8.72 0.89 -12.26
N GLY A 221 7.69 0.56 -11.47
CA GLY A 221 7.16 -0.79 -11.33
C GLY A 221 8.08 -1.75 -10.55
N GLU A 222 9.22 -1.28 -10.03
CA GLU A 222 10.14 -2.11 -9.24
C GLU A 222 9.49 -2.49 -7.89
N GLN A 223 9.54 -3.77 -7.52
CA GLN A 223 9.18 -4.22 -6.18
C GLN A 223 10.31 -3.83 -5.20
N ILE A 224 10.13 -2.72 -4.47
CA ILE A 224 11.12 -2.20 -3.52
C ILE A 224 11.09 -2.95 -2.18
N MET A 225 9.91 -3.39 -1.74
CA MET A 225 9.73 -4.17 -0.52
C MET A 225 8.56 -5.15 -0.65
N PRO A 226 8.54 -6.28 0.08
CA PRO A 226 7.42 -7.22 0.01
C PRO A 226 6.08 -6.60 0.48
N HIS A 227 4.97 -7.05 -0.13
CA HIS A 227 3.61 -6.63 0.25
C HIS A 227 3.33 -6.78 1.76
N GLN A 228 3.83 -7.86 2.39
CA GLN A 228 3.64 -8.08 3.83
C GLN A 228 4.36 -7.03 4.68
N SER A 229 5.55 -6.60 4.27
CA SER A 229 6.32 -5.53 4.92
C SER A 229 5.61 -4.19 4.79
N ALA A 230 5.14 -3.85 3.58
CA ALA A 230 4.37 -2.63 3.35
C ALA A 230 3.11 -2.59 4.22
N ARG A 231 2.35 -3.69 4.27
CA ARG A 231 1.17 -3.81 5.14
C ARG A 231 1.53 -3.61 6.62
N GLN A 232 2.61 -4.24 7.09
CA GLN A 232 3.05 -4.11 8.48
C GLN A 232 3.43 -2.67 8.83
N VAL A 233 4.17 -1.99 7.94
CA VAL A 233 4.59 -0.60 8.13
C VAL A 233 3.37 0.32 8.19
N LEU A 234 2.42 0.16 7.26
CA LEU A 234 1.17 0.92 7.25
C LEU A 234 0.36 0.70 8.53
N SER A 235 0.23 -0.54 9.00
CA SER A 235 -0.47 -0.83 10.26
C SER A 235 0.11 -0.07 11.45
N VAL A 236 1.43 -0.05 11.58
CA VAL A 236 2.10 0.65 12.68
C VAL A 236 2.09 2.17 12.47
N MET A 237 2.16 2.67 11.24
CA MET A 237 1.97 4.10 10.95
C MET A 237 0.58 4.59 11.39
N THR A 238 -0.46 3.78 11.17
CA THR A 238 -1.83 4.10 11.61
C THR A 238 -1.94 4.28 13.13
N THR A 239 -1.33 3.39 13.91
CA THR A 239 -1.48 3.39 15.38
C THR A 239 -0.43 4.21 16.12
N CYS A 240 0.76 4.42 15.52
CA CYS A 240 1.92 4.98 16.21
C CYS A 240 2.56 6.17 15.49
N GLY A 241 2.19 6.46 14.24
CA GLY A 241 2.93 7.37 13.38
C GLY A 241 2.76 8.86 13.71
N MET A 242 1.64 9.21 14.33
CA MET A 242 1.30 10.58 14.76
C MET A 242 1.41 10.77 16.28
N TYR A 243 2.21 9.91 16.94
CA TYR A 243 2.52 9.97 18.37
C TYR A 243 1.25 10.01 19.23
N ASP A 244 1.19 10.92 20.20
CA ASP A 244 0.06 11.13 21.11
C ASP A 244 -1.23 11.59 20.39
N SER A 245 -1.16 11.87 19.09
CA SER A 245 -2.31 12.23 18.25
C SER A 245 -2.82 11.09 17.38
N ALA A 246 -2.31 9.86 17.50
CA ALA A 246 -2.69 8.78 16.59
C ALA A 246 -4.20 8.50 16.57
N GLY A 247 -4.87 8.50 17.74
CA GLY A 247 -6.33 8.31 17.82
C GLY A 247 -7.11 9.44 17.13
N ASP A 248 -6.78 10.68 17.48
CA ASP A 248 -7.35 11.88 16.84
C ASP A 248 -7.16 11.87 15.32
N TRP A 249 -5.97 11.49 14.87
CA TRP A 249 -5.60 11.43 13.46
C TRP A 249 -6.39 10.37 12.69
N VAL A 250 -6.50 9.16 13.24
CA VAL A 250 -7.30 8.09 12.61
C VAL A 250 -8.76 8.50 12.49
N SER A 251 -9.30 9.26 13.45
CA SER A 251 -10.69 9.73 13.40
C SER A 251 -10.93 10.90 12.44
N ARG A 252 -9.97 11.84 12.32
CA ARG A 252 -10.16 13.06 11.51
C ARG A 252 -9.61 12.96 10.09
N VAL A 253 -8.54 12.17 9.91
CA VAL A 253 -7.81 12.06 8.64
C VAL A 253 -7.88 10.63 8.08
N GLY A 254 -7.72 9.62 8.94
CA GLY A 254 -7.88 8.22 8.55
C GLY A 254 -6.88 7.71 7.52
N MET A 255 -5.68 8.27 7.45
CA MET A 255 -4.61 7.75 6.59
C MET A 255 -3.41 7.34 7.46
N PRO A 256 -2.83 6.14 7.31
CA PRO A 256 -1.51 5.83 7.87
C PRO A 256 -0.52 6.96 7.56
N ALA A 257 0.09 7.54 8.59
CA ALA A 257 0.89 8.76 8.43
C ALA A 257 2.13 8.77 9.32
N LYS A 258 3.09 9.64 9.00
CA LYS A 258 4.24 9.92 9.85
C LYS A 258 4.67 11.37 9.70
N SER A 259 4.79 12.06 10.83
CA SER A 259 5.34 13.41 10.91
C SER A 259 6.86 13.43 11.18
N GLY A 260 7.54 14.48 10.73
CA GLY A 260 8.93 14.82 11.05
C GLY A 260 9.05 16.27 11.53
N VAL A 261 9.95 16.51 12.49
CA VAL A 261 10.13 17.82 13.14
C VAL A 261 10.65 18.93 12.21
N ALA A 262 11.12 18.58 11.01
CA ALA A 262 11.43 19.57 9.97
C ALA A 262 10.15 20.20 9.37
N GLY A 263 8.95 19.70 9.71
CA GLY A 263 7.67 20.19 9.21
C GLY A 263 7.06 19.34 8.10
N GLY A 264 7.67 18.20 7.77
CA GLY A 264 7.13 17.24 6.81
C GLY A 264 6.11 16.30 7.44
N ILE A 265 5.07 15.93 6.70
CA ILE A 265 4.18 14.81 7.05
C ILE A 265 3.95 13.98 5.79
N ILE A 266 4.09 12.65 5.90
CA ILE A 266 3.59 11.72 4.88
C ILE A 266 2.29 11.08 5.32
N GLY A 267 1.44 10.75 4.37
CA GLY A 267 0.21 10.00 4.55
C GLY A 267 -0.01 9.07 3.37
N THR A 268 -0.69 7.94 3.59
CA THR A 268 -0.92 6.95 2.54
C THR A 268 -2.32 6.39 2.67
N LEU A 269 -3.06 6.40 1.56
CA LEU A 269 -4.31 5.67 1.43
C LEU A 269 -4.04 4.38 0.64
N PRO A 270 -4.02 3.20 1.29
CA PRO A 270 -3.58 1.96 0.66
C PRO A 270 -4.34 1.63 -0.63
N GLY A 271 -3.59 1.40 -1.71
CA GLY A 271 -4.12 1.11 -3.05
C GLY A 271 -4.61 2.31 -3.85
N GLN A 272 -4.42 3.55 -3.36
CA GLN A 272 -4.92 4.75 -4.03
C GLN A 272 -3.83 5.81 -4.23
N VAL A 273 -3.31 6.38 -3.13
CA VAL A 273 -2.41 7.55 -3.17
C VAL A 273 -1.41 7.56 -2.02
N GLY A 274 -0.23 8.11 -2.28
CA GLY A 274 0.70 8.63 -1.28
C GLY A 274 0.71 10.15 -1.31
N ILE A 275 0.74 10.76 -0.14
CA ILE A 275 0.65 12.21 0.04
C ILE A 275 1.81 12.66 0.92
N ALA A 276 2.39 13.80 0.59
CA ALA A 276 3.32 14.50 1.45
C ALA A 276 3.01 15.99 1.51
N VAL A 277 3.19 16.56 2.69
CA VAL A 277 3.07 18.00 2.92
C VAL A 277 4.30 18.50 3.64
N PHE A 278 4.57 19.79 3.49
CA PHE A 278 5.65 20.47 4.20
C PHE A 278 5.17 21.84 4.69
N SER A 279 5.40 22.11 5.96
CA SER A 279 5.32 23.44 6.56
C SER A 279 6.08 23.43 7.90
N PRO A 280 7.12 24.26 8.09
CA PRO A 280 8.05 24.11 9.22
C PRO A 280 7.48 24.24 10.64
N LYS A 281 6.44 25.07 10.85
CA LYS A 281 5.89 25.31 12.20
C LYS A 281 5.16 24.09 12.76
N LEU A 282 5.53 23.70 13.98
CA LEU A 282 5.00 22.56 14.69
C LEU A 282 4.02 22.98 15.81
N ASP A 283 3.02 22.12 16.06
CA ASP A 283 2.16 22.19 17.24
C ASP A 283 2.89 21.69 18.50
N GLU A 284 2.20 21.70 19.64
CA GLU A 284 2.74 21.23 20.93
C GLU A 284 3.08 19.73 20.95
N ARG A 285 2.55 18.97 19.98
CA ARG A 285 2.75 17.53 19.84
C ARG A 285 3.85 17.20 18.80
N GLY A 286 4.50 18.23 18.23
CA GLY A 286 5.59 18.09 17.27
C GLY A 286 5.16 17.78 15.83
N ASN A 287 3.90 18.05 15.47
CA ASN A 287 3.38 17.88 14.11
C ASN A 287 3.27 19.22 13.39
N SER A 288 3.48 19.23 12.07
CA SER A 288 3.29 20.43 11.26
C SER A 288 1.84 20.93 11.37
N VAL A 289 1.63 22.13 11.92
CA VAL A 289 0.29 22.72 12.15
C VAL A 289 -0.51 22.75 10.86
N ARG A 290 0.08 23.39 9.86
CA ARG A 290 -0.51 23.53 8.53
C ARG A 290 -0.58 22.20 7.80
N GLY A 291 0.41 21.32 7.99
CA GLY A 291 0.42 19.99 7.39
C GLY A 291 -0.78 19.15 7.84
N VAL A 292 -1.09 19.16 9.14
CA VAL A 292 -2.28 18.49 9.69
C VAL A 292 -3.55 19.05 9.04
N LYS A 293 -3.68 20.38 8.98
CA LYS A 293 -4.84 21.04 8.36
C LYS A 293 -5.00 20.72 6.87
N MET A 294 -3.92 20.54 6.12
CA MET A 294 -4.00 20.08 4.72
C MET A 294 -4.52 18.64 4.63
N PHE A 295 -4.05 17.76 5.50
CA PHE A 295 -4.50 16.37 5.55
C PHE A 295 -5.98 16.23 5.95
N GLU A 296 -6.45 17.03 6.90
CA GLU A 296 -7.87 17.09 7.27
C GLU A 296 -8.75 17.54 6.10
N GLN A 297 -8.32 18.53 5.32
CA GLN A 297 -9.02 18.96 4.10
C GLN A 297 -9.02 17.87 3.03
N LEU A 298 -7.87 17.24 2.75
CA LEU A 298 -7.76 16.14 1.79
C LEU A 298 -8.68 14.96 2.16
N SER A 299 -8.74 14.60 3.43
CA SER A 299 -9.61 13.54 3.92
C SER A 299 -11.10 13.90 3.76
N SER A 300 -11.51 15.07 4.26
CA SER A 300 -12.92 15.48 4.29
C SER A 300 -13.51 15.89 2.93
N GLU A 301 -12.74 16.57 2.08
CA GLU A 301 -13.23 17.09 0.79
C GLU A 301 -13.05 16.10 -0.36
N MET A 302 -12.06 15.19 -0.29
CA MET A 302 -11.83 14.16 -1.33
C MET A 302 -12.23 12.74 -0.91
N GLY A 303 -12.74 12.52 0.30
CA GLY A 303 -13.07 11.19 0.81
C GLY A 303 -11.84 10.29 1.01
N LEU A 304 -10.65 10.89 1.21
CA LEU A 304 -9.39 10.15 1.35
C LEU A 304 -9.22 9.63 2.78
N HIS A 305 -10.10 8.72 3.18
CA HIS A 305 -10.13 8.15 4.53
C HIS A 305 -10.20 6.62 4.45
N MET A 306 -9.35 5.90 5.18
CA MET A 306 -9.25 4.43 5.10
C MET A 306 -10.54 3.71 5.54
N MET A 307 -11.35 4.36 6.38
CA MET A 307 -12.65 3.85 6.84
C MET A 307 -13.82 4.38 6.01
N ASP A 308 -13.57 5.22 5.01
CA ASP A 308 -14.61 5.63 4.06
C ASP A 308 -14.84 4.48 3.07
N SER A 309 -15.95 3.77 3.26
CA SER A 309 -16.24 2.53 2.54
C SER A 309 -16.85 2.84 1.19
N SER A 310 -16.05 2.75 0.11
CA SER A 310 -16.61 2.64 -1.24
C SER A 310 -17.26 1.25 -1.42
N GLN A 311 -18.38 1.17 -2.15
CA GLN A 311 -19.10 -0.09 -2.41
C GLN A 311 -18.36 -1.01 -3.43
N VAL A 312 -17.04 -1.13 -3.31
CA VAL A 312 -16.12 -1.78 -4.28
C VAL A 312 -16.58 -3.17 -4.69
N GLY A 313 -17.20 -3.92 -3.77
CA GLY A 313 -17.69 -5.26 -4.08
C GLY A 313 -18.69 -5.31 -5.25
N ARG A 314 -19.52 -4.28 -5.47
CA ARG A 314 -20.58 -4.31 -6.50
C ARG A 314 -20.04 -4.27 -7.93
N ALA A 315 -18.89 -3.65 -8.16
CA ALA A 315 -18.39 -3.40 -9.51
C ALA A 315 -17.37 -4.44 -10.03
N THR A 316 -17.05 -5.49 -9.26
CA THR A 316 -15.95 -6.42 -9.61
C THR A 316 -16.38 -7.58 -10.50
N VAL A 317 -17.61 -8.09 -10.33
CA VAL A 317 -18.12 -9.27 -11.04
C VAL A 317 -19.25 -8.82 -11.95
N ARG A 318 -19.17 -9.18 -13.23
CA ARG A 318 -20.24 -9.00 -14.20
C ARG A 318 -20.64 -10.36 -14.74
N THR A 319 -21.93 -10.66 -14.77
CA THR A 319 -22.47 -11.90 -15.32
C THR A 319 -23.30 -11.60 -16.54
N TRP A 320 -23.12 -12.37 -17.60
CA TRP A 320 -23.95 -12.30 -18.80
C TRP A 320 -23.92 -13.64 -19.51
N THR A 321 -24.78 -13.81 -20.51
CA THR A 321 -24.80 -15.02 -21.33
C THR A 321 -24.25 -14.74 -22.71
N MET A 322 -23.56 -15.73 -23.25
CA MET A 322 -23.15 -15.78 -24.64
C MET A 322 -23.88 -16.93 -25.32
N THR A 323 -24.76 -16.62 -26.26
CA THR A 323 -25.42 -17.64 -27.08
C THR A 323 -24.48 -18.04 -28.21
N ILE A 324 -24.12 -19.31 -28.28
CA ILE A 324 -23.30 -19.86 -29.38
C ILE A 324 -24.26 -20.51 -30.37
N ALA A 325 -24.38 -19.89 -31.55
CA ALA A 325 -25.16 -20.42 -32.67
C ALA A 325 -24.24 -21.22 -33.62
N GLY A 326 -24.72 -22.37 -34.09
CA GLY A 326 -24.02 -23.21 -35.07
C GLY A 326 -23.78 -22.48 -36.39
N GLY A 327 -22.65 -22.78 -37.05
CA GLY A 327 -22.36 -22.31 -38.40
C GLY A 327 -23.22 -23.03 -39.47
N ALA A 328 -23.32 -22.44 -40.66
CA ALA A 328 -24.18 -22.91 -41.76
C ALA A 328 -23.86 -24.34 -42.29
N GLU A 329 -22.77 -24.97 -41.85
CA GLU A 329 -22.35 -26.32 -42.24
C GLU A 329 -22.27 -27.34 -41.08
N GLN A 330 -22.80 -27.02 -39.89
CA GLN A 330 -22.85 -27.98 -38.77
C GLN A 330 -24.26 -28.60 -38.59
N PRO A 331 -24.40 -29.90 -38.29
CA PRO A 331 -25.69 -30.61 -38.33
C PRO A 331 -26.58 -30.43 -37.07
N HIS A 332 -26.30 -29.45 -36.22
CA HIS A 332 -26.95 -29.33 -34.92
C HIS A 332 -27.63 -27.97 -34.73
N GLU A 333 -28.97 -27.99 -34.75
CA GLU A 333 -29.88 -26.94 -34.26
C GLU A 333 -29.77 -26.77 -32.72
N CYS A 334 -28.58 -26.50 -32.19
CA CYS A 334 -28.42 -26.29 -30.75
C CYS A 334 -27.77 -24.93 -30.52
N GLU A 335 -28.58 -23.88 -30.46
CA GLU A 335 -28.19 -22.66 -29.77
C GLU A 335 -27.89 -23.02 -28.31
N GLN A 336 -26.65 -22.86 -27.88
CA GLN A 336 -26.24 -23.14 -26.50
C GLN A 336 -25.98 -21.82 -25.78
N GLU A 337 -26.77 -21.54 -24.74
CA GLU A 337 -26.48 -20.45 -23.81
C GLU A 337 -25.32 -20.84 -22.90
N VAL A 338 -24.24 -20.08 -22.96
CA VAL A 338 -23.04 -20.25 -22.12
C VAL A 338 -22.95 -19.09 -21.14
N PRO A 339 -22.98 -19.35 -19.82
CA PRO A 339 -22.78 -18.31 -18.82
C PRO A 339 -21.34 -17.81 -18.85
N VAL A 340 -21.18 -16.49 -18.84
CA VAL A 340 -19.91 -15.79 -18.78
C VAL A 340 -19.82 -15.02 -17.47
N PHE A 341 -18.77 -15.32 -16.71
CA PHE A 341 -18.44 -14.65 -15.47
C PHE A 341 -17.21 -13.77 -15.69
N GLY A 342 -17.43 -12.46 -15.81
CA GLY A 342 -16.36 -11.47 -15.98
C GLY A 342 -15.91 -10.84 -14.68
N LEU A 343 -14.59 -10.69 -14.56
CA LEU A 343 -13.93 -9.99 -13.48
C LEU A 343 -13.20 -8.76 -14.00
N ARG A 344 -13.25 -7.66 -13.23
CA ARG A 344 -12.58 -6.39 -13.57
C ARG A 344 -11.78 -5.82 -12.41
N GLY A 345 -10.63 -5.24 -12.75
CA GLY A 345 -9.78 -4.50 -11.80
C GLY A 345 -8.98 -5.42 -10.87
N ALA A 346 -8.66 -4.93 -9.68
CA ALA A 346 -7.92 -5.70 -8.67
C ALA A 346 -8.90 -6.56 -7.85
N VAL A 347 -8.88 -7.88 -8.05
CA VAL A 347 -9.79 -8.82 -7.41
C VAL A 347 -9.17 -9.34 -6.12
N ARG A 348 -9.95 -9.25 -5.04
CA ARG A 348 -9.65 -9.78 -3.71
C ARG A 348 -10.82 -10.66 -3.25
N PHE A 349 -10.81 -11.04 -1.97
CA PHE A 349 -11.83 -11.89 -1.36
C PHE A 349 -13.27 -11.51 -1.76
N ALA A 350 -13.69 -10.25 -1.58
CA ALA A 350 -15.07 -9.86 -1.86
C ALA A 350 -15.48 -10.03 -3.34
N GLY A 351 -14.53 -9.82 -4.27
CA GLY A 351 -14.78 -10.03 -5.69
C GLY A 351 -14.81 -11.52 -6.06
N SER A 352 -13.86 -12.30 -5.55
CA SER A 352 -13.84 -13.76 -5.79
C SER A 352 -15.02 -14.48 -5.14
N GLU A 353 -15.43 -14.07 -3.94
CA GLU A 353 -16.56 -14.67 -3.24
C GLU A 353 -17.90 -14.32 -3.92
N ARG A 354 -18.03 -13.09 -4.46
CA ARG A 354 -19.19 -12.74 -5.30
C ARG A 354 -19.25 -13.57 -6.58
N LEU A 355 -18.10 -13.82 -7.20
CA LEU A 355 -18.00 -14.71 -8.35
C LEU A 355 -18.46 -16.12 -7.96
N THR A 356 -17.97 -16.67 -6.85
CA THR A 356 -18.44 -17.96 -6.32
C THR A 356 -19.96 -17.97 -6.14
N ARG A 357 -20.55 -16.95 -5.51
CA ARG A 357 -22.02 -16.87 -5.35
C ARG A 357 -22.75 -16.81 -6.69
N ALA A 358 -22.22 -16.07 -7.66
CA ALA A 358 -22.80 -15.99 -8.99
C ALA A 358 -22.76 -17.36 -9.69
N ILE A 359 -21.62 -18.06 -9.64
CA ILE A 359 -21.49 -19.43 -10.18
C ILE A 359 -22.46 -20.38 -9.51
N VAL A 360 -22.53 -20.37 -8.18
CA VAL A 360 -23.45 -21.22 -7.41
C VAL A 360 -24.90 -20.92 -7.81
N ARG A 361 -25.28 -19.64 -7.90
CA ARG A 361 -26.65 -19.26 -8.26
C ARG A 361 -27.03 -19.70 -9.68
N GLU A 362 -26.13 -19.56 -10.65
CA GLU A 362 -26.43 -19.87 -12.06
C GLU A 362 -26.33 -21.37 -12.40
N ILE A 363 -25.36 -22.08 -11.81
CA ILE A 363 -25.00 -23.46 -12.21
C ILE A 363 -25.59 -24.53 -11.29
N SER A 364 -25.88 -24.23 -10.02
CA SER A 364 -26.46 -25.24 -9.12
C SER A 364 -27.87 -25.65 -9.56
N PRO A 365 -28.41 -26.79 -9.10
CA PRO A 365 -29.81 -27.13 -9.34
C PRO A 365 -30.75 -25.99 -8.89
N PRO A 366 -31.88 -25.77 -9.59
CA PRO A 366 -32.83 -24.73 -9.22
C PRO A 366 -33.25 -24.82 -7.77
N ASN A 367 -33.16 -23.70 -7.06
CA ASN A 367 -33.59 -23.59 -5.67
C ASN A 367 -35.02 -22.99 -5.61
N PRO A 368 -36.01 -23.69 -5.03
CA PRO A 368 -37.36 -23.15 -4.84
C PRO A 368 -37.42 -21.80 -4.09
N ASP A 369 -36.44 -21.53 -3.23
CA ASP A 369 -36.37 -20.32 -2.41
C ASP A 369 -35.63 -19.15 -3.11
N ASP A 370 -35.00 -19.36 -4.27
CA ASP A 370 -34.35 -18.31 -5.08
C ASP A 370 -34.83 -18.40 -6.56
N PRO A 371 -35.94 -17.74 -6.89
CA PRO A 371 -36.47 -17.70 -8.25
C PRO A 371 -35.43 -17.17 -9.24
N GLY A 372 -35.12 -17.98 -10.27
CA GLY A 372 -34.11 -17.68 -11.28
C GLY A 372 -32.74 -18.33 -11.04
N SER A 373 -32.54 -18.99 -9.88
CA SER A 373 -31.37 -19.86 -9.68
C SER A 373 -31.43 -21.11 -10.55
N GLY A 374 -30.27 -21.65 -10.91
CA GLY A 374 -30.11 -22.84 -11.74
C GLY A 374 -30.53 -22.66 -13.20
N ARG A 375 -30.57 -21.41 -13.70
CA ARG A 375 -30.87 -21.12 -15.11
C ARG A 375 -29.93 -21.87 -16.06
N HIS A 376 -28.67 -22.04 -15.66
CA HIS A 376 -27.62 -22.64 -16.48
C HIS A 376 -27.12 -23.97 -15.91
N THR A 377 -27.92 -24.70 -15.11
CA THR A 377 -27.56 -26.04 -14.59
C THR A 377 -27.16 -27.00 -15.71
N ASN A 378 -27.83 -26.90 -16.86
CA ASN A 378 -27.59 -27.78 -18.02
C ASN A 378 -26.57 -27.22 -19.02
N ALA A 379 -25.95 -26.06 -18.75
CA ALA A 379 -24.94 -25.51 -19.65
C ALA A 379 -23.77 -26.49 -19.80
N CYS A 380 -23.35 -26.74 -21.04
CA CYS A 380 -22.25 -27.64 -21.38
C CYS A 380 -20.87 -27.00 -21.10
N ALA A 381 -20.81 -25.67 -21.10
CA ALA A 381 -19.60 -24.88 -20.91
C ALA A 381 -19.82 -23.70 -19.97
N VAL A 382 -18.73 -23.18 -19.40
CA VAL A 382 -18.68 -21.97 -18.57
C VAL A 382 -17.46 -21.15 -18.97
N ILE A 383 -17.61 -19.83 -19.11
CA ILE A 383 -16.52 -18.93 -19.45
C ILE A 383 -16.17 -18.05 -18.25
N PHE A 384 -14.90 -17.99 -17.88
CA PHE A 384 -14.34 -16.97 -17.00
C PHE A 384 -13.63 -15.91 -17.84
N MET A 385 -14.09 -14.66 -17.77
CA MET A 385 -13.52 -13.53 -18.50
C MET A 385 -12.60 -12.73 -17.59
N LEU A 386 -11.29 -12.90 -17.74
CA LEU A 386 -10.26 -12.21 -16.94
C LEU A 386 -9.53 -11.11 -17.72
N LYS A 387 -9.94 -10.83 -18.96
CA LYS A 387 -9.32 -9.80 -19.83
C LYS A 387 -9.17 -8.42 -19.17
N ASP A 388 -10.17 -7.98 -18.41
CA ASP A 388 -10.16 -6.69 -17.70
C ASP A 388 -9.70 -6.80 -16.23
N THR A 389 -9.22 -7.98 -15.82
CA THR A 389 -8.69 -8.22 -14.48
C THR A 389 -7.24 -7.76 -14.42
N TYR A 390 -6.97 -6.77 -13.57
CA TYR A 390 -5.62 -6.23 -13.39
C TYR A 390 -4.76 -7.14 -12.51
N SER A 391 -5.33 -7.70 -11.44
CA SER A 391 -4.61 -8.62 -10.55
C SER A 391 -5.54 -9.49 -9.72
N LEU A 392 -5.08 -10.69 -9.38
CA LEU A 392 -5.68 -11.57 -8.38
C LEU A 392 -4.74 -11.65 -7.18
N ASN A 393 -5.21 -11.29 -5.98
CA ASN A 393 -4.43 -11.58 -4.78
C ASN A 393 -4.44 -13.09 -4.47
N TYR A 394 -3.58 -13.55 -3.55
CA TYR A 394 -3.46 -14.99 -3.27
C TYR A 394 -4.77 -15.65 -2.83
N VAL A 395 -5.67 -14.91 -2.16
CA VAL A 395 -6.99 -15.41 -1.73
C VAL A 395 -7.92 -15.58 -2.92
N ALA A 396 -8.03 -14.53 -3.76
CA ALA A 396 -8.85 -14.56 -4.96
C ALA A 396 -8.38 -15.66 -5.91
N LEU A 397 -7.07 -15.79 -6.12
CA LEU A 397 -6.48 -16.85 -6.91
C LEU A 397 -6.91 -18.23 -6.40
N ARG A 398 -6.77 -18.49 -5.09
CA ARG A 398 -7.18 -19.78 -4.49
C ARG A 398 -8.68 -20.07 -4.65
N ILE A 399 -9.54 -19.09 -4.41
CA ILE A 399 -11.00 -19.26 -4.52
C ILE A 399 -11.39 -19.52 -5.98
N ILE A 400 -10.90 -18.71 -6.93
CA ILE A 400 -11.22 -18.84 -8.34
C ILE A 400 -10.69 -20.17 -8.90
N SER A 401 -9.47 -20.57 -8.54
CA SER A 401 -8.93 -21.87 -8.95
C SER A 401 -9.75 -23.04 -8.41
N GLU A 402 -10.26 -22.93 -7.19
CA GLU A 402 -11.14 -23.93 -6.58
C GLU A 402 -12.52 -23.98 -7.27
N ASP A 403 -13.11 -22.83 -7.61
CA ASP A 403 -14.37 -22.76 -8.36
C ASP A 403 -14.25 -23.44 -9.74
N ILE A 404 -13.16 -23.14 -10.47
CA ILE A 404 -12.84 -23.78 -11.76
C ILE A 404 -12.67 -25.29 -11.59
N ARG A 405 -11.90 -25.74 -10.58
CA ARG A 405 -11.66 -27.17 -10.32
C ARG A 405 -12.98 -27.91 -10.09
N ARG A 406 -13.89 -27.35 -9.29
CA ARG A 406 -15.21 -27.94 -9.01
C ARG A 406 -16.08 -28.04 -10.25
N LEU A 407 -16.06 -27.03 -11.12
CA LEU A 407 -16.78 -27.08 -12.40
C LEU A 407 -16.23 -28.17 -13.33
N LEU A 408 -14.90 -28.32 -13.40
CA LEU A 408 -14.25 -29.40 -14.17
C LEU A 408 -14.56 -30.80 -13.60
N GLU A 409 -14.66 -30.94 -12.28
CA GLU A 409 -15.08 -32.17 -11.61
C GLU A 409 -16.55 -32.50 -11.85
N ALA A 410 -17.41 -31.50 -11.93
CA ALA A 410 -18.80 -31.63 -12.33
C ALA A 410 -18.99 -31.89 -13.84
N GLY A 411 -17.90 -32.06 -14.60
CA GLY A 411 -17.93 -32.40 -16.02
C GLY A 411 -18.25 -31.23 -16.96
N LYS A 412 -18.16 -29.99 -16.48
CA LYS A 412 -18.35 -28.79 -17.31
C LYS A 412 -17.10 -28.49 -18.13
N ASN A 413 -17.27 -28.03 -19.38
CA ASN A 413 -16.17 -27.46 -20.16
C ASN A 413 -15.88 -26.04 -19.67
N VAL A 414 -14.75 -25.83 -18.98
CA VAL A 414 -14.38 -24.50 -18.47
C VAL A 414 -13.37 -23.83 -19.39
N VAL A 415 -13.71 -22.66 -19.90
CA VAL A 415 -12.84 -21.80 -20.72
C VAL A 415 -12.49 -20.55 -19.92
N VAL A 416 -11.21 -20.16 -19.93
CA VAL A 416 -10.72 -18.96 -19.26
C VAL A 416 -10.10 -18.04 -20.30
N ILE A 417 -10.61 -16.83 -20.42
CA ILE A 417 -10.05 -15.78 -21.27
C ILE A 417 -9.10 -14.94 -20.41
N ASP A 418 -7.80 -15.22 -20.49
CA ASP A 418 -6.78 -14.65 -19.60
C ASP A 418 -5.49 -14.28 -20.37
N PRO A 419 -5.53 -13.23 -21.22
CA PRO A 419 -4.37 -12.81 -22.02
C PRO A 419 -3.22 -12.23 -21.17
N ALA A 420 -3.49 -11.88 -19.91
CA ALA A 420 -2.51 -11.31 -18.97
C ALA A 420 -1.94 -12.36 -18.00
N GLU A 421 -2.33 -13.64 -18.16
CA GLU A 421 -1.90 -14.78 -17.35
C GLU A 421 -2.07 -14.57 -15.83
N VAL A 422 -3.12 -13.84 -15.43
CA VAL A 422 -3.35 -13.50 -14.00
C VAL A 422 -3.74 -14.72 -13.16
N LEU A 423 -4.32 -15.76 -13.78
CA LEU A 423 -4.73 -17.01 -13.13
C LEU A 423 -3.54 -17.94 -12.81
N LYS A 424 -2.36 -17.72 -13.41
CA LYS A 424 -1.12 -18.49 -13.14
C LYS A 424 -1.36 -19.99 -13.08
N ILE A 425 -1.75 -20.60 -14.20
CA ILE A 425 -2.09 -22.03 -14.24
C ILE A 425 -0.88 -22.93 -13.95
N ASP A 426 0.28 -22.57 -14.49
CA ASP A 426 1.48 -23.38 -14.34
C ASP A 426 1.93 -23.46 -12.88
N GLY A 427 2.02 -24.70 -12.37
CA GLY A 427 2.38 -24.96 -10.97
C GLY A 427 1.23 -24.78 -9.97
N ASN A 428 0.02 -24.43 -10.41
CA ASN A 428 -1.14 -24.33 -9.54
C ASN A 428 -1.66 -25.74 -9.15
N PRO A 429 -1.69 -26.09 -7.85
CA PRO A 429 -2.13 -27.42 -7.40
C PRO A 429 -3.55 -27.78 -7.83
N ALA A 430 -4.43 -26.79 -8.00
CA ALA A 430 -5.83 -27.01 -8.38
C ALA A 430 -5.99 -27.61 -9.78
N PHE A 431 -4.99 -27.48 -10.65
CA PHE A 431 -5.09 -27.83 -12.08
C PHE A 431 -4.22 -29.01 -12.51
N LYS A 432 -3.64 -29.76 -11.55
CA LYS A 432 -2.74 -30.89 -11.84
C LYS A 432 -3.43 -32.05 -12.57
N GLU A 433 -4.67 -32.36 -12.22
CA GLU A 433 -5.41 -33.50 -12.78
C GLU A 433 -6.26 -33.11 -13.98
N LYS A 434 -6.97 -31.98 -13.88
CA LYS A 434 -7.75 -31.37 -14.96
C LYS A 434 -7.47 -29.87 -14.98
N SER A 435 -7.27 -29.33 -16.17
CA SER A 435 -7.03 -27.90 -16.38
C SER A 435 -8.14 -27.28 -17.24
N PRO A 436 -8.52 -26.02 -17.01
CA PRO A 436 -9.40 -25.31 -17.93
C PRO A 436 -8.68 -25.03 -19.25
N ARG A 437 -9.45 -24.73 -20.30
CA ARG A 437 -8.88 -24.22 -21.56
C ARG A 437 -8.62 -22.72 -21.44
N VAL A 438 -7.36 -22.30 -21.50
CA VAL A 438 -7.00 -20.87 -21.57
C VAL A 438 -6.92 -20.41 -23.02
N VAL A 439 -7.46 -19.23 -23.26
CA VAL A 439 -7.48 -18.56 -24.58
C VAL A 439 -7.22 -17.07 -24.41
N ASN A 440 -6.82 -16.40 -25.49
CA ASN A 440 -6.46 -14.97 -25.46
C ASN A 440 -7.68 -14.05 -25.59
N ASP A 441 -8.73 -14.51 -26.28
CA ASP A 441 -9.90 -13.68 -26.57
C ASP A 441 -11.20 -14.50 -26.70
N GLU A 442 -12.30 -13.77 -26.92
CA GLU A 442 -13.62 -14.35 -27.11
C GLU A 442 -13.75 -15.18 -28.39
N ALA A 443 -13.00 -14.88 -29.44
CA ALA A 443 -13.08 -15.60 -30.71
C ALA A 443 -12.50 -17.01 -30.56
N GLU A 444 -11.36 -17.12 -29.89
CA GLU A 444 -10.76 -18.41 -29.53
C GLU A 444 -11.68 -19.21 -28.58
N ALA A 445 -12.29 -18.55 -27.58
CA ALA A 445 -13.25 -19.19 -26.68
C ALA A 445 -14.44 -19.78 -27.45
N ARG A 446 -15.01 -19.01 -28.39
CA ARG A 446 -16.13 -19.44 -29.24
C ARG A 446 -15.74 -20.61 -30.14
N LEU A 447 -14.58 -20.54 -30.78
CA LEU A 447 -14.08 -21.60 -31.66
C LEU A 447 -13.92 -22.92 -30.90
N TYR A 448 -13.45 -22.86 -29.64
CA TYR A 448 -13.30 -24.04 -28.80
C TYR A 448 -14.64 -24.66 -28.38
N ILE A 449 -15.64 -23.84 -28.05
CA ILE A 449 -16.93 -24.34 -27.56
C ILE A 449 -17.85 -24.78 -28.70
N GLY A 450 -17.94 -23.99 -29.78
CA GLY A 450 -18.89 -24.23 -30.89
C GLY A 450 -18.29 -24.74 -32.21
N GLY A 451 -16.96 -24.70 -32.38
CA GLY A 451 -16.29 -25.08 -33.63
C GLY A 451 -16.26 -23.99 -34.71
N GLN A 452 -15.74 -24.31 -35.89
CA GLN A 452 -15.60 -23.35 -37.00
C GLN A 452 -16.97 -22.87 -37.51
N GLY A 453 -17.12 -21.55 -37.67
CA GLY A 453 -18.31 -20.91 -38.26
C GLY A 453 -19.35 -20.38 -37.27
N CYS A 454 -19.14 -20.56 -35.96
CA CYS A 454 -20.07 -20.08 -34.92
C CYS A 454 -20.09 -18.56 -34.77
N ARG A 455 -21.27 -18.01 -34.46
CA ARG A 455 -21.47 -16.59 -34.11
C ARG A 455 -21.99 -16.49 -32.68
N ALA A 456 -21.66 -15.38 -32.02
CA ALA A 456 -22.14 -15.11 -30.67
C ALA A 456 -23.05 -13.89 -30.63
N VAL A 457 -24.10 -13.99 -29.80
CA VAL A 457 -24.94 -12.87 -29.39
C VAL A 457 -24.82 -12.76 -27.88
N SER A 458 -24.47 -11.58 -27.37
CA SER A 458 -24.37 -11.33 -25.93
C SER A 458 -25.69 -10.76 -25.41
N HIS A 459 -26.27 -11.41 -24.40
CA HIS A 459 -27.37 -10.84 -23.62
C HIS A 459 -26.86 -10.49 -22.23
N SER A 460 -26.80 -9.21 -21.90
CA SER A 460 -26.45 -8.76 -20.55
C SER A 460 -27.70 -8.68 -19.70
N ASP A 461 -27.76 -9.45 -18.62
CA ASP A 461 -28.71 -9.21 -17.54
C ASP A 461 -28.18 -8.02 -16.71
N GLU A 462 -28.73 -6.82 -16.92
CA GLU A 462 -28.49 -5.67 -16.04
C GLU A 462 -29.27 -5.87 -14.73
N PHE A 463 -28.64 -6.46 -13.73
CA PHE A 463 -29.12 -6.39 -12.35
C PHE A 463 -28.44 -5.20 -11.65
N TYR A 464 -29.26 -4.20 -11.29
CA TYR A 464 -28.89 -2.97 -10.57
C TYR A 464 -28.42 -3.21 -9.12
#